data_AF-A0A965M7J3-F1
#
_entry.id   AF-A0A965M7J3-F1
#
_cell.length_a   1.000
_cell.length_b   1.000
_cell.length_c   1.000
_cell.angle_alpha   90.00
_cell.angle_beta   90.00
_cell.angle_gamma   90.00
#
_symmetry.space_group_name_H-M   'P 1'
#
loop_
_entity.id
_entity.type
_entity.pdbx_description
1 polymer ?
#
loop_
_entity_poly.entity_id
_entity_poly.type
_entity_poly.pdbx_seq_one_letter_code
_entity_poly.pdbx_strand_id
1 'polypeptide(L)'
;MDSNILYERLIEENLEKGFQVKLVVNDFRDITYIQLRKYFLSYEGEWLPSREGVSIPASIENIHQLLYGLLDICASAEGEQVIKFFHDKIIKK
;
A
#
# COMPACT_ATOMS: atom_id res chain seq x y z
N MET A 1 3.22 15.65 -13.12
CA MET A 1 3.72 14.44 -12.43
C MET A 1 3.65 14.73 -10.95
N ASP A 2 2.74 14.05 -10.24
CA ASP A 2 2.33 14.40 -8.88
C ASP A 2 3.52 14.36 -7.91
N SER A 3 4.04 15.54 -7.58
CA SER A 3 5.21 15.77 -6.73
C SER A 3 5.01 15.43 -5.25
N ASN A 4 3.91 14.75 -4.90
CA ASN A 4 3.47 14.58 -3.52
C ASN A 4 3.39 13.11 -3.07
N ILE A 5 3.87 12.15 -3.85
CA ILE A 5 3.98 10.75 -3.40
C ILE A 5 5.20 10.60 -2.48
N LEU A 6 4.95 10.21 -1.23
CA LEU A 6 5.97 10.00 -0.20
C LEU A 6 6.42 8.53 -0.14
N TYR A 7 5.54 7.61 -0.50
CA TYR A 7 5.80 6.17 -0.51
C TYR A 7 4.92 5.47 -1.52
N GLU A 8 5.46 4.44 -2.16
CA GLU A 8 4.74 3.58 -3.07
C GLU A 8 5.22 2.14 -2.91
N ARG A 9 4.28 1.19 -2.95
CA ARG A 9 4.57 -0.24 -3.02
C ARG A 9 3.55 -0.94 -3.92
N LEU A 10 4.05 -1.68 -4.91
CA LEU A 10 3.24 -2.58 -5.72
C LEU A 10 2.72 -3.74 -4.85
N ILE A 11 1.42 -3.99 -4.91
CA ILE A 11 0.72 -5.07 -4.20
C ILE A 11 0.31 -6.17 -5.18
N GLU A 12 -0.25 -5.78 -6.33
CA GLU A 12 -0.67 -6.72 -7.38
C GLU A 12 -0.38 -6.11 -8.75
N GLU A 13 0.01 -6.97 -9.70
CA GLU A 13 0.10 -6.63 -11.11
C GLU A 13 -0.60 -7.70 -11.95
N ASN A 14 -1.44 -7.25 -12.88
CA ASN A 14 -2.08 -8.08 -13.86
C ASN A 14 -1.89 -7.45 -15.25
N LEU A 15 -0.89 -7.95 -15.98
CA LEU A 15 -0.56 -7.45 -17.32
C LEU A 15 -1.62 -7.81 -18.37
N GLU A 16 -2.25 -8.97 -18.25
CA GLU A 16 -3.31 -9.41 -19.18
C GLU A 16 -4.53 -8.47 -19.15
N LYS A 17 -4.89 -8.01 -17.95
CA LYS A 17 -6.00 -7.07 -17.74
C LYS A 17 -5.54 -5.62 -17.66
N GLY A 18 -4.24 -5.36 -17.78
CA GLY A 18 -3.66 -4.02 -17.77
C GLY A 18 -3.96 -3.22 -16.49
N PHE A 19 -3.85 -3.82 -15.31
CA PHE A 19 -3.99 -3.09 -14.04
C PHE A 19 -2.92 -3.45 -13.00
N GLN A 20 -2.70 -2.52 -12.08
CA GLN A 20 -1.92 -2.72 -10.86
C GLN A 20 -2.73 -2.29 -9.64
N VAL A 21 -2.43 -2.84 -8.47
CA VAL A 21 -2.88 -2.31 -7.18
C VAL A 21 -1.65 -1.90 -6.38
N LYS A 22 -1.67 -0.69 -5.83
CA LYS A 22 -0.54 -0.12 -5.11
C LYS A 22 -0.96 0.46 -3.77
N LEU A 23 -0.10 0.28 -2.77
CA LEU A 23 -0.13 1.04 -1.53
C LEU A 23 0.65 2.34 -1.76
N VAL A 24 0.01 3.48 -1.57
CA VAL A 24 0.59 4.80 -1.82
C VAL A 24 0.39 5.69 -0.60
N VAL A 25 1.42 6.44 -0.22
CA VAL A 25 1.32 7.52 0.76
C VAL A 25 1.59 8.83 0.05
N ASN A 26 0.75 9.83 0.25
CA ASN A 26 0.90 11.14 -0.38
C ASN A 26 0.38 12.28 0.51
N ASP A 27 0.83 13.50 0.23
CA ASP A 27 0.29 14.71 0.86
C ASP A 27 -0.73 15.43 -0.01
N PHE A 28 -1.84 15.84 0.60
CA PHE A 28 -2.84 16.69 -0.04
C PHE A 28 -3.44 17.65 0.98
N ARG A 29 -3.28 18.96 0.72
CA ARG A 29 -3.77 20.05 1.59
C ARG A 29 -3.36 19.85 3.05
N ASP A 30 -2.06 19.68 3.27
CA ASP A 30 -1.43 19.52 4.60
C ASP A 30 -1.85 18.27 5.38
N ILE A 31 -2.55 17.32 4.72
CA ILE A 31 -2.91 16.03 5.29
C ILE A 31 -2.19 14.95 4.50
N THR A 32 -1.48 14.07 5.21
CA THR A 32 -0.92 12.84 4.64
C THR A 32 -1.99 11.77 4.56
N TYR A 33 -2.10 11.10 3.42
CA TYR A 33 -3.05 10.03 3.17
C TYR A 33 -2.32 8.72 2.87
N ILE A 34 -2.88 7.61 3.35
CA ILE A 34 -2.52 6.26 2.94
C ILE A 34 -3.63 5.74 2.03
N GLN A 35 -3.24 5.15 0.90
CA GLN A 35 -4.15 4.72 -0.15
C GLN A 35 -3.84 3.30 -0.59
N LEU A 36 -4.89 2.50 -0.78
CA LEU A 36 -4.82 1.31 -1.61
C LEU A 36 -5.56 1.63 -2.89
N ARG A 37 -4.82 1.84 -3.99
CA ARG A 37 -5.35 2.39 -5.23
C ARG A 37 -5.02 1.50 -6.42
N LYS A 38 -6.01 1.31 -7.29
CA LYS A 38 -5.83 0.63 -8.57
C LYS A 38 -5.30 1.61 -9.61
N TYR A 39 -4.42 1.11 -10.46
CA TYR A 39 -3.84 1.80 -11.60
C TYR A 39 -4.19 1.03 -12.87
N PHE A 40 -4.39 1.73 -13.98
CA PHE A 40 -4.61 1.13 -15.29
C PHE A 40 -3.46 1.51 -16.23
N LEU A 41 -3.17 0.63 -17.20
CA LEU A 41 -2.17 0.88 -18.21
C LEU A 41 -2.75 1.82 -19.28
N SER A 42 -2.15 2.99 -19.47
CA SER A 42 -2.52 3.93 -20.52
C SER A 42 -2.09 3.42 -21.90
N TYR A 43 -2.62 4.02 -22.97
CA TYR A 43 -2.18 3.73 -24.33
C TYR A 43 -0.71 4.07 -24.59
N GLU A 44 -0.14 4.98 -23.79
CA GLU A 44 1.28 5.37 -23.84
C GLU A 44 2.17 4.41 -23.03
N GLY A 45 1.58 3.38 -22.41
CA GLY A 45 2.30 2.39 -21.60
C GLY A 45 2.59 2.85 -20.17
N GLU A 46 1.92 3.91 -19.70
CA GLU A 46 2.11 4.44 -18.35
C GLU A 46 1.04 3.93 -17.38
N TRP A 47 1.43 3.64 -16.14
CA TRP A 47 0.50 3.27 -15.09
C TRP A 47 -0.14 4.51 -14.46
N LEU A 48 -1.43 4.71 -14.71
CA LEU A 48 -2.17 5.88 -14.23
C LEU A 48 -3.14 5.50 -13.10
N PRO A 49 -3.26 6.33 -12.05
CA PRO A 49 -4.19 6.06 -10.95
C PRO A 49 -5.64 6.08 -11.44
N SER A 50 -6.42 5.08 -11.06
CA SER A 50 -7.84 5.02 -11.34
C SER A 50 -8.66 5.63 -10.20
N ARG A 51 -9.98 5.77 -10.39
CA ARG A 51 -10.91 6.19 -9.31
C ARG A 51 -11.22 5.05 -8.33
N GLU A 52 -10.84 3.82 -8.66
CA GLU A 52 -11.04 2.64 -7.83
C GLU A 52 -9.94 2.55 -6.77
N GLY A 53 -10.33 2.67 -5.50
CA GLY A 53 -9.42 2.58 -4.38
C GLY A 53 -9.99 3.26 -3.14
N VAL A 54 -9.26 3.15 -2.04
CA VAL A 54 -9.57 3.82 -0.79
C VAL A 54 -8.42 4.74 -0.42
N SER A 55 -8.74 5.89 0.15
CA SER A 55 -7.80 6.86 0.68
C SER A 55 -8.31 7.30 2.04
N ILE A 56 -7.46 7.16 3.07
CA ILE A 56 -7.76 7.58 4.43
C ILE A 56 -6.59 8.42 4.97
N PRO A 57 -6.82 9.32 5.92
CA PRO A 57 -5.72 10.01 6.60
C PRO A 57 -4.73 9.00 7.18
N ALA A 58 -3.43 9.22 6.95
CA ALA A 58 -2.34 8.39 7.44
C ALA A 58 -2.03 8.70 8.92
N SER A 59 -3.06 8.75 9.77
CA SER A 59 -2.87 8.85 11.21
C SER A 59 -2.20 7.58 11.74
N ILE A 60 -1.45 7.70 12.83
CA ILE A 60 -0.80 6.55 13.46
C ILE A 60 -1.82 5.46 13.84
N GLU A 61 -3.01 5.86 14.28
CA GLU A 61 -4.11 4.94 14.60
C GLU A 61 -4.58 4.15 13.37
N ASN A 62 -4.85 4.83 12.25
CA ASN A 62 -5.29 4.16 11.03
C ASN A 62 -4.23 3.18 10.50
N ILE A 63 -2.96 3.57 10.58
CA ILE A 63 -1.84 2.71 10.18
C ILE A 63 -1.73 1.49 11.11
N HIS A 64 -1.86 1.66 12.42
CA HIS A 64 -1.85 0.55 13.37
C HIS A 64 -2.99 -0.42 13.12
N GLN A 65 -4.22 0.06 12.91
CA GLN A 65 -5.36 -0.82 12.62
C GLN A 65 -5.18 -1.60 11.31
N LEU A 66 -4.64 -0.97 10.27
CA LEU A 66 -4.30 -1.68 9.02
C LEU A 66 -3.23 -2.75 9.27
N LEU A 67 -2.18 -2.43 10.04
CA LEU A 67 -1.13 -3.38 10.38
C LEU A 67 -1.66 -4.56 11.18
N TYR A 68 -2.50 -4.32 12.19
CA TYR A 68 -3.11 -5.39 13.00
C TYR A 68 -3.94 -6.33 12.14
N GLY A 69 -4.80 -5.80 11.27
CA GLY A 69 -5.58 -6.63 10.35
C GLY A 69 -4.70 -7.49 9.44
N LEU A 70 -3.60 -6.94 8.91
CA LEU A 70 -2.65 -7.70 8.09
C LEU A 70 -1.93 -8.79 8.90
N LEU A 71 -1.52 -8.51 10.14
CA LEU A 71 -0.88 -9.48 11.01
C LEU A 71 -1.84 -10.61 11.41
N ASP A 72 -3.11 -10.31 11.68
CA ASP A 72 -4.15 -11.31 12.00
C ASP A 72 -4.38 -12.25 10.82
N ILE A 73 -4.43 -11.72 9.60
CA ILE A 73 -4.52 -12.51 8.37
C ILE A 73 -3.29 -13.41 8.23
N CYS A 74 -2.08 -12.87 8.39
CA CYS A 74 -0.85 -13.66 8.33
C CYS A 74 -0.81 -14.76 9.39
N ALA A 75 -1.18 -14.45 10.64
CA ALA A 75 -1.19 -15.42 11.73
C ALA A 75 -2.15 -16.58 11.45
N SER A 76 -3.30 -16.30 10.83
CA SER A 76 -4.31 -17.31 10.47
C SER A 76 -3.87 -18.19 9.28
N ALA A 77 -2.98 -17.70 8.42
CA ALA A 77 -2.55 -18.36 7.18
C ALA A 77 -1.13 -18.97 7.26
N GLU A 78 -0.69 -19.40 8.46
CA GLU A 78 0.66 -19.95 8.70
C GLU A 78 1.81 -18.96 8.39
N GLY A 79 1.54 -17.65 8.44
CA GLY A 79 2.48 -16.57 8.14
C GLY A 79 3.52 -16.28 9.23
N GLU A 80 3.84 -17.24 10.10
CA GLU A 80 4.80 -17.06 11.22
C GLU A 80 6.15 -16.52 10.72
N GLN A 81 6.59 -16.96 9.54
CA GLN A 81 7.84 -16.51 8.92
C GLN A 81 7.83 -15.01 8.61
N VAL A 82 6.70 -14.47 8.13
CA VAL A 82 6.54 -13.04 7.83
C VAL A 82 6.60 -12.23 9.12
N ILE A 83 5.91 -12.69 10.17
CA ILE A 83 5.90 -12.03 11.48
C ILE A 83 7.31 -12.02 12.08
N LYS A 84 8.02 -13.16 12.07
CA LYS A 84 9.41 -13.28 12.53
C LYS A 84 10.35 -12.36 11.75
N PHE A 85 10.21 -12.29 10.43
CA PHE A 85 11.02 -11.42 9.59
C PHE A 85 10.94 -9.95 10.05
N PHE A 86 9.73 -9.44 10.33
CA PHE A 86 9.57 -8.07 10.81
C PHE A 86 10.04 -7.88 12.24
N HIS A 87 9.78 -8.84 13.13
CA HIS A 87 10.28 -8.82 14.51
C HIS A 87 11.82 -8.71 14.56
N ASP A 88 12.52 -9.54 13.79
CA ASP A 88 13.99 -9.55 13.78
C ASP A 88 14.57 -8.26 13.19
N LYS A 89 13.88 -7.67 12.22
CA LYS A 89 14.25 -6.37 11.64
C LYS A 89 14.12 -5.22 12.64
N ILE A 90 13.18 -5.31 13.59
CA ILE A 90 12.99 -4.32 14.65
C ILE A 90 14.10 -4.45 15.70
N ILE A 91 14.43 -5.67 16.15
CA ILE A 91 15.43 -5.90 17.20
C ILE A 91 16.87 -5.61 16.74
N LYS A 92 17.15 -5.75 15.44
CA LYS A 92 18.48 -5.45 14.86
C LYS A 92 18.76 -3.95 14.66
N LYS A 93 17.80 -3.09 15.01
CA LYS A 93 17.92 -1.63 14.96
C LYS A 93 18.23 -1.07 16.34
#